data_AF-A0A0L7M024-F1
#
_entry.id   AF-A0A0L7M024-F1
#
_cell.length_a   1.000
_cell.length_b   1.000
_cell.length_c   1.000
_cell.angle_alpha   90.00
_cell.angle_beta   90.00
_cell.angle_gamma   90.00
#
_symmetry.space_group_name_H-M   'P 1'
#
loop_
_entity.id
_entity.type
_entity.pdbx_description
1 polymer ?
#
loop_
_entity_poly.entity_id
_entity_poly.type
_entity_poly.pdbx_seq_one_letter_code
_entity_poly.pdbx_strand_id
1 'polypeptide(L)'
;MAEHLARIIGTEEDRVNCPFFWKIGACRHGDQCSRSHYKPNCAQTLVIRHMYDNPPIAVAIAEGQMVEDEVLDKAADHFEEFYEEVFDELMKYGEIEDMVVCDNIGDHIIGNVYIKYTHEDYAEKAVNELNGRFYAG
;
A
#
# COMPACT_ATOMS: atom_id res chain seq x y z
N MET A 1 29.59 -10.12 -14.70
CA MET A 1 28.84 -8.87 -15.02
C MET A 1 27.36 -9.02 -14.66
N ALA A 2 26.67 -10.07 -15.12
CA ALA A 2 25.29 -10.36 -14.73
C ALA A 2 25.09 -10.56 -13.21
N GLU A 3 25.98 -11.28 -12.53
CA GLU A 3 25.89 -11.47 -11.06
C GLU A 3 26.06 -10.17 -10.26
N HIS A 4 26.87 -9.23 -10.75
CA HIS A 4 27.05 -7.93 -10.10
C HIS A 4 25.82 -7.05 -10.29
N LEU A 5 25.21 -7.07 -11.48
CA LEU A 5 23.95 -6.37 -11.75
C LEU A 5 22.80 -6.97 -10.93
N ALA A 6 22.70 -8.30 -10.82
CA ALA A 6 21.69 -8.97 -10.00
C ALA A 6 21.77 -8.59 -8.51
N ARG A 7 22.97 -8.29 -8.00
CA ARG A 7 23.18 -7.80 -6.63
C ARG A 7 22.74 -6.36 -6.40
N ILE A 8 22.69 -5.55 -7.45
CA ILE A 8 22.43 -4.12 -7.36
C ILE A 8 20.92 -3.81 -7.51
N ILE A 9 20.15 -4.66 -8.21
CA ILE A 9 18.72 -4.45 -8.43
C ILE A 9 17.97 -4.20 -7.11
N GLY A 10 17.19 -3.13 -7.08
CA GLY A 10 16.39 -2.74 -5.90
C GLY A 10 17.17 -2.00 -4.81
N THR A 11 18.47 -1.75 -5.01
CA THR A 11 19.32 -0.95 -4.11
C THR A 11 19.55 0.46 -4.66
N GLU A 12 20.06 1.37 -3.83
CA GLU A 12 20.33 2.75 -4.26
C GLU A 12 21.44 2.87 -5.31
N GLU A 13 22.31 1.85 -5.39
CA GLU A 13 23.37 1.71 -6.39
C GLU A 13 22.80 1.44 -7.79
N ASP A 14 21.56 0.99 -7.90
CA ASP A 14 20.87 0.80 -9.18
C ASP A 14 20.52 2.17 -9.79
N ARG A 15 21.23 2.54 -10.85
CA ARG A 15 21.00 3.79 -11.56
C ARG A 15 19.85 3.73 -12.57
N VAL A 16 19.33 2.54 -12.86
CA VAL A 16 18.29 2.31 -13.87
C VAL A 16 16.92 2.15 -13.22
N ASN A 17 16.80 1.34 -12.17
CA ASN A 17 15.54 1.08 -11.49
C ASN A 17 15.39 1.92 -10.22
N CYS A 18 14.17 2.36 -9.93
CA CYS A 18 13.88 3.07 -8.70
C CYS A 18 13.87 2.10 -7.52
N PRO A 19 14.79 2.23 -6.54
CA PRO A 19 14.83 1.33 -5.39
C PRO A 19 13.60 1.48 -4.49
N PHE A 20 13.02 2.68 -4.42
CA PHE A 20 11.81 2.94 -3.63
C PHE A 20 10.60 2.26 -4.24
N PHE A 21 10.38 2.42 -5.55
CA PHE A 21 9.27 1.73 -6.22
C PHE A 21 9.44 0.21 -6.19
N TRP A 22 10.67 -0.29 -6.36
CA TRP A 22 10.96 -1.71 -6.31
C TRP A 22 10.63 -2.34 -4.94
N LYS A 23 11.03 -1.67 -3.85
CA LYS A 23 10.85 -2.20 -2.49
C LYS A 23 9.48 -1.91 -1.88
N ILE A 24 8.91 -0.75 -2.19
CA ILE A 24 7.73 -0.22 -1.51
C ILE A 24 6.49 -0.22 -2.43
N GLY A 25 6.66 -0.32 -3.75
CA GLY A 25 5.55 -0.15 -4.71
C GLY A 25 5.07 1.30 -4.88
N ALA A 26 5.74 2.25 -4.22
CA ALA A 26 5.45 3.68 -4.22
C ALA A 26 6.72 4.52 -4.32
N CYS A 27 6.62 5.68 -4.98
CA CYS A 27 7.73 6.62 -5.14
C CYS A 27 7.21 8.06 -5.09
N ARG A 28 7.86 8.91 -4.28
CA ARG A 28 7.51 10.34 -4.15
C ARG A 28 7.52 11.13 -5.46
N HIS A 29 8.24 10.67 -6.48
CA HIS A 29 8.30 11.35 -7.78
C HIS A 29 7.24 10.84 -8.77
N GLY A 30 6.46 9.80 -8.43
CA GLY A 30 5.44 9.24 -9.31
C GLY A 30 5.96 8.95 -10.73
N ASP A 31 5.21 9.35 -11.74
CA ASP A 31 5.59 9.18 -13.15
C ASP A 31 6.70 10.14 -13.62
N GLN A 32 7.06 11.14 -12.80
CA GLN A 32 8.18 12.05 -13.06
C GLN A 32 9.51 11.53 -12.54
N CYS A 33 9.54 10.31 -11.98
CA CYS A 33 10.77 9.69 -11.53
C CYS A 33 11.76 9.51 -12.68
N SER A 34 13.03 9.87 -12.46
CA SER A 34 14.10 9.67 -13.46
C SER A 34 14.56 8.23 -13.60
N ARG A 35 14.12 7.33 -12.70
CA ARG A 35 14.43 5.90 -12.71
C ARG A 35 13.17 5.09 -13.03
N SER A 36 13.37 3.90 -13.59
CA SER A 36 12.28 3.03 -14.06
C SER A 36 11.46 2.46 -12.90
N HIS A 37 10.13 2.45 -13.08
CA HIS A 37 9.16 1.83 -12.17
C HIS A 37 8.63 0.53 -12.79
N TYR A 38 9.18 -0.60 -12.34
CA TYR A 38 8.76 -1.91 -12.81
C TYR A 38 7.46 -2.34 -12.14
N LYS A 39 6.38 -2.48 -12.92
CA LYS A 39 5.11 -3.06 -12.48
C LYS A 39 5.08 -4.53 -12.94
N PRO A 40 5.05 -5.51 -12.02
CA PRO A 40 5.00 -6.91 -12.40
C PRO A 40 3.66 -7.24 -13.07
N ASN A 41 3.68 -8.16 -14.04
CA ASN A 41 2.46 -8.66 -14.69
C ASN A 41 1.72 -9.67 -13.79
N CYS A 42 2.44 -10.37 -12.92
CA CYS A 42 1.92 -11.28 -11.91
C CYS A 42 2.69 -11.08 -10.61
N ALA A 43 1.99 -11.05 -9.48
CA ALA A 43 2.57 -10.92 -8.16
C ALA A 43 1.56 -11.41 -7.11
N GLN A 44 2.06 -11.88 -5.97
CA GLN A 44 1.22 -12.24 -4.82
C GLN A 44 0.67 -11.00 -4.09
N THR A 45 1.33 -9.86 -4.25
CA THR A 45 1.00 -8.62 -3.54
C THR A 45 0.42 -7.60 -4.50
N LEU A 46 -0.71 -7.01 -4.10
CA LEU A 46 -1.30 -5.84 -4.76
C LEU A 46 -1.31 -4.64 -3.83
N VAL A 47 -1.44 -3.45 -4.40
CA VAL A 47 -1.59 -2.20 -3.67
C VAL A 47 -2.81 -1.45 -4.17
N ILE A 48 -3.68 -1.07 -3.25
CA ILE A 48 -4.79 -0.14 -3.49
C ILE A 48 -4.34 1.21 -2.94
N ARG A 49 -4.15 2.17 -3.83
CA ARG A 49 -3.58 3.48 -3.46
C ARG A 49 -4.66 4.38 -2.89
N HIS A 50 -4.32 5.12 -1.83
CA HIS A 50 -5.23 6.09 -1.21
C HIS A 50 -6.60 5.51 -0.84
N MET A 51 -6.64 4.25 -0.39
CA MET A 51 -7.90 3.59 -0.04
C MET A 51 -8.36 3.95 1.36
N TYR A 52 -7.43 4.02 2.31
CA TYR A 52 -7.74 4.46 3.66
C TYR A 52 -7.75 5.99 3.70
N ASP A 53 -8.90 6.57 4.01
CA ASP A 53 -9.02 8.00 4.25
C ASP A 53 -8.63 8.29 5.69
N ASN A 54 -7.41 8.78 5.88
CA ASN A 54 -6.89 9.12 7.20
C ASN A 54 -7.76 10.22 7.82
N PRO A 55 -8.48 9.95 8.94
CA PRO A 55 -9.25 11.00 9.59
C PRO A 55 -8.30 12.12 10.04
N PRO A 56 -8.75 13.40 10.07
CA PRO A 56 -7.89 14.52 10.47
C PRO A 56 -7.19 14.33 11.82
N ILE A 57 -7.84 13.57 12.71
CA ILE A 57 -7.30 13.15 14.00
C ILE A 57 -6.11 12.21 13.86
N ALA A 58 -6.19 11.18 13.00
CA ALA A 58 -5.08 10.28 12.72
C ALA A 58 -3.88 11.05 12.14
N VAL A 59 -4.13 12.02 11.25
CA VAL A 59 -3.08 12.90 10.72
C VAL A 59 -2.44 13.73 11.84
N ALA A 60 -3.24 14.34 12.72
CA ALA A 60 -2.73 15.11 13.86
C ALA A 60 -1.88 14.26 14.81
N ILE A 61 -2.27 13.01 15.06
CA ILE A 61 -1.50 12.03 15.85
C ILE A 61 -0.17 11.71 15.15
N ALA A 62 -0.19 11.44 13.85
CA ALA A 62 1.01 11.17 13.06
C ALA A 62 1.98 12.37 13.00
N GLU A 63 1.46 13.61 13.11
CA GLU A 63 2.25 14.83 13.26
C GLU A 63 2.79 15.06 14.69
N GLY A 64 2.39 14.24 15.67
CA GLY A 64 2.82 14.31 17.06
C GLY A 64 2.06 15.34 17.90
N GLN A 65 0.83 15.70 17.51
CA GLN A 65 -0.04 16.56 18.30
C GLN A 65 -0.60 15.79 19.51
N MET A 66 -0.75 16.50 20.63
CA MET A 66 -1.41 15.94 21.83
C MET A 66 -2.92 15.94 21.60
N VAL A 67 -3.51 14.76 21.57
CA VAL A 67 -4.97 14.53 21.47
C VAL A 67 -5.49 13.93 22.77
N GLU A 68 -6.76 14.20 23.09
CA GLU A 68 -7.43 13.62 24.24
C GLU A 68 -7.66 12.11 24.05
N ASP A 69 -7.67 11.34 25.15
CA ASP A 69 -7.82 9.88 25.11
C ASP A 69 -9.11 9.45 24.39
N GLU A 70 -10.23 10.13 24.61
CA GLU A 70 -11.51 9.85 23.92
C GLU A 70 -11.43 10.01 22.39
N VAL A 71 -10.52 10.86 21.92
CA VAL A 71 -10.31 11.12 20.49
C VAL A 71 -9.39 10.06 19.88
N LEU A 72 -8.44 9.55 20.64
CA LEU A 72 -7.62 8.40 20.26
C LEU A 72 -8.48 7.15 20.10
N ASP A 73 -9.38 6.89 21.05
CA ASP A 73 -10.27 5.72 20.99
C ASP A 73 -11.14 5.74 19.72
N LYS A 74 -11.73 6.89 19.38
CA LYS A 74 -12.51 7.04 18.14
C LYS A 74 -11.70 6.82 16.87
N ALA A 75 -10.43 7.21 16.87
CA ALA A 75 -9.55 6.99 15.72
C ALA A 75 -9.19 5.50 15.57
N ALA A 76 -9.01 4.80 16.70
CA ALA A 76 -8.81 3.36 16.71
C ALA A 76 -10.07 2.63 16.22
N ASP A 77 -11.25 2.96 16.74
CA ASP A 77 -12.53 2.37 16.32
C ASP A 77 -12.75 2.54 14.81
N HIS A 78 -12.52 3.75 14.28
CA HIS A 78 -12.62 4.02 12.83
C HIS A 78 -11.65 3.17 12.00
N PHE A 79 -10.43 2.97 12.49
CA PHE A 79 -9.45 2.13 11.81
C PHE A 79 -9.81 0.65 11.87
N GLU A 80 -10.31 0.16 13.01
CA GLU A 80 -10.76 -1.23 13.16
C GLU A 80 -11.94 -1.54 12.25
N GLU A 81 -12.94 -0.67 12.19
CA GLU A 81 -14.09 -0.80 11.27
C GLU A 81 -13.63 -0.86 9.80
N PHE A 82 -12.73 0.04 9.40
CA PHE A 82 -12.14 0.02 8.06
C PHE A 82 -11.36 -1.27 7.78
N TYR A 83 -10.51 -1.69 8.71
CA TYR A 83 -9.66 -2.86 8.53
C TYR A 83 -10.50 -4.12 8.41
N GLU A 84 -11.53 -4.29 9.25
CA GLU A 84 -12.46 -5.42 9.21
C GLU A 84 -13.24 -5.45 7.88
N GLU A 85 -13.84 -4.32 7.46
CA GLU A 85 -14.59 -4.24 6.21
C GLU A 85 -13.72 -4.61 5.00
N VAL A 86 -12.51 -4.04 4.91
CA VAL A 86 -11.60 -4.27 3.80
C VAL A 86 -11.06 -5.70 3.81
N PHE A 87 -10.72 -6.23 4.98
CA PHE A 87 -10.24 -7.61 5.10
C PHE A 87 -11.30 -8.61 4.66
N ASP A 88 -12.53 -8.46 5.17
CA ASP A 88 -13.67 -9.32 4.85
C ASP A 88 -14.07 -9.26 3.37
N GLU A 89 -13.92 -8.10 2.74
CA GLU A 89 -14.17 -7.97 1.31
C GLU A 89 -13.07 -8.64 0.49
N LEU A 90 -11.80 -8.48 0.87
CA LEU A 90 -10.66 -8.98 0.10
C LEU A 90 -10.44 -10.49 0.26
N MET A 91 -10.80 -11.07 1.40
CA MET A 91 -10.70 -12.53 1.61
C MET A 91 -11.63 -13.34 0.67
N LYS A 92 -12.62 -12.69 0.04
CA LYS A 92 -13.51 -13.31 -0.96
C LYS A 92 -12.76 -13.72 -2.24
N TYR A 93 -11.61 -13.10 -2.52
CA TYR A 93 -10.82 -13.41 -3.71
C TYR A 93 -9.83 -14.55 -3.49
N GLY A 94 -9.37 -14.75 -2.25
CA GLY A 94 -8.46 -15.81 -1.85
C GLY A 94 -7.90 -15.62 -0.44
N GLU A 95 -7.09 -16.58 0.00
CA GLU A 95 -6.45 -16.53 1.32
C GLU A 95 -5.40 -15.41 1.39
N ILE A 96 -5.57 -14.51 2.36
CA ILE A 96 -4.67 -13.39 2.63
C ILE A 96 -3.57 -13.87 3.59
N GLU A 97 -2.31 -13.67 3.20
CA GLU A 97 -1.14 -13.88 4.05
C GLU A 97 -0.88 -12.67 4.96
N ASP A 98 -1.03 -11.45 4.42
CA ASP A 98 -0.81 -10.21 5.15
C ASP A 98 -1.58 -9.03 4.54
N MET A 99 -2.01 -8.09 5.38
CA MET A 99 -2.64 -6.83 4.97
C MET A 99 -2.11 -5.66 5.80
N VAL A 100 -1.53 -4.68 5.10
CA VAL A 100 -0.87 -3.50 5.70
C VAL A 100 -1.52 -2.22 5.20
N VAL A 101 -1.91 -1.35 6.13
CA VAL A 101 -2.45 -0.01 5.84
C VAL A 101 -1.40 1.04 6.21
N CYS A 102 -1.11 1.96 5.30
CA CYS A 102 -0.11 3.00 5.50
C CYS A 102 -0.69 4.29 6.09
N ASP A 103 -0.30 4.58 7.33
CA ASP A 103 -0.62 5.83 8.05
C ASP A 103 0.42 6.96 7.79
N ASN A 104 1.05 6.93 6.61
CA ASN A 104 2.02 7.96 6.23
C ASN A 104 1.30 9.23 5.77
N ILE A 105 1.94 10.40 5.89
CA ILE A 105 1.37 11.69 5.42
C ILE A 105 1.77 12.01 3.97
N GLY A 106 2.81 11.36 3.43
CA GLY A 106 3.31 11.68 2.09
C GLY A 106 2.37 11.22 0.98
N ASP A 107 2.03 12.12 0.05
CA ASP A 107 1.11 11.91 -1.09
C ASP A 107 1.35 10.65 -1.94
N HIS A 108 2.52 10.04 -1.88
CA HIS A 108 2.84 8.84 -2.66
C HIS A 108 2.50 7.53 -1.95
N ILE A 109 2.16 7.58 -0.66
CA ILE A 109 1.99 6.39 0.18
C ILE A 109 0.89 6.54 1.25
N ILE A 110 0.40 7.76 1.51
CA ILE A 110 -0.74 8.00 2.41
C ILE A 110 -1.95 7.15 2.03
N GLY A 111 -2.47 6.41 3.00
CA GLY A 111 -3.66 5.59 2.85
C GLY A 111 -3.51 4.40 1.91
N ASN A 112 -2.29 4.05 1.49
CA ASN A 112 -2.08 2.84 0.68
C ASN A 112 -2.40 1.59 1.51
N VAL A 113 -3.12 0.66 0.89
CA VAL A 113 -3.38 -0.66 1.46
C VAL A 113 -2.66 -1.70 0.60
N TYR A 114 -1.75 -2.44 1.22
CA TYR A 114 -1.01 -3.55 0.60
C TYR A 114 -1.61 -4.84 1.06
N ILE A 115 -1.90 -5.73 0.11
CA ILE A 115 -2.50 -7.03 0.39
C ILE A 115 -1.66 -8.10 -0.28
N LYS A 116 -1.16 -9.03 0.52
CA LYS A 116 -0.41 -10.20 0.05
C LYS A 116 -1.30 -11.43 0.17
N TYR A 117 -1.56 -12.08 -0.95
CA TYR A 117 -2.24 -13.37 -1.00
C TYR A 117 -1.23 -14.52 -0.97
N THR A 118 -1.69 -15.72 -0.59
CA THR A 118 -0.86 -16.93 -0.64
C THR A 118 -0.51 -17.36 -2.07
N HIS A 119 -1.32 -16.99 -3.07
CA HIS A 119 -1.13 -17.33 -4.48
C HIS A 119 -1.33 -16.12 -5.41
N GLU A 120 -0.56 -16.07 -6.51
CA GLU A 120 -0.63 -14.99 -7.51
C GLU A 120 -2.00 -14.92 -8.21
N ASP A 121 -2.65 -16.07 -8.45
CA ASP A 121 -3.97 -16.14 -9.09
C ASP A 121 -5.06 -15.38 -8.29
N TYR A 122 -4.94 -15.36 -6.95
CA TYR A 122 -5.87 -14.62 -6.09
C TYR A 122 -5.70 -13.11 -6.23
N ALA A 123 -4.45 -12.64 -6.30
CA ALA A 123 -4.15 -11.24 -6.52
C ALA A 123 -4.62 -10.78 -7.91
N GLU A 124 -4.42 -11.59 -8.95
CA GLU A 124 -4.93 -11.31 -10.29
C GLU A 124 -6.46 -11.23 -10.31
N LYS A 125 -7.15 -12.19 -9.68
CA LYS A 125 -8.60 -12.17 -9.53
C LYS A 125 -9.09 -10.91 -8.82
N ALA A 126 -8.46 -10.56 -7.69
CA ALA A 126 -8.80 -9.35 -6.94
C ALA A 126 -8.63 -8.09 -7.79
N VAL A 127 -7.51 -7.93 -8.51
CA VAL A 127 -7.30 -6.77 -9.40
C VAL A 127 -8.39 -6.69 -10.47
N ASN A 128 -8.75 -7.80 -11.10
CA ASN A 128 -9.76 -7.83 -12.15
C ASN A 128 -11.16 -7.50 -11.65
N GLU A 129 -11.54 -7.96 -10.46
CA GLU A 129 -12.88 -7.73 -9.90
C GLU A 129 -13.02 -6.38 -9.16
N LEU A 130 -11.93 -5.86 -8.59
CA LEU A 130 -11.91 -4.54 -7.94
C LEU A 130 -11.86 -3.40 -8.96
N ASN A 131 -11.28 -3.61 -10.15
CA ASN A 131 -11.24 -2.60 -11.20
C ASN A 131 -12.66 -2.18 -11.61
N GLY A 132 -12.97 -0.90 -11.39
CA GLY A 132 -14.29 -0.31 -11.69
C GLY A 132 -15.29 -0.36 -10.54
N ARG A 133 -14.91 -0.89 -9.38
CA ARG A 133 -15.66 -0.72 -8.13
C ARG A 133 -15.30 0.61 -7.46
N PHE A 134 -16.23 1.12 -6.67
CA PHE A 134 -16.09 2.35 -5.90
C PHE A 134 -16.11 2.00 -4.41
N TYR A 135 -15.33 2.73 -3.63
CA TYR A 135 -15.27 2.63 -2.18
C TYR A 135 -15.43 4.05 -1.61
N ALA A 136 -16.30 4.22 -0.62
CA ALA A 136 -16.54 5.47 0.09
C ALA A 136 -16.93 6.73 -0.73
N GLY A 137 -17.21 6.62 -2.04
CA GLY A 137 -17.80 7.70 -2.86
C GLY A 137 -16.94 8.13 -4.04
#